data_AF-D7GXR1-F1
#
_entry.id   AF-D7GXR1-F1
#
_cell.length_a   1.000
_cell.length_b   1.000
_cell.length_c   1.000
_cell.angle_alpha   90.00
_cell.angle_beta   90.00
_cell.angle_gamma   90.00
#
_symmetry.space_group_name_H-M   'P 1'
#
loop_
_entity.id
_entity.type
_entity.pdbx_description
1 polymer ?
#
loop_
_entity_poly.entity_id
_entity_poly.type
_entity_poly.pdbx_seq_one_letter_code
_entity_poly.pdbx_strand_id
1 'polypeptide(L)' 'MVPYVILRRHGPTSYEIAAQDQPSQALGTYHSSQLTPYRGLEKEVPPPVVPIRRRGRPRKHNVQNQ' A
#
# COMPACT_ATOMS: atom_id res chain seq x y z
N MET A 1 -8.91 -19.09 -2.27
CA MET A 1 -7.46 -18.83 -2.34
C MET A 1 -7.00 -18.55 -0.92
N VAL A 2 -6.02 -19.28 -0.40
CA VAL A 2 -5.48 -19.05 0.95
C VAL A 2 -4.50 -17.88 0.88
N PRO A 3 -4.61 -16.87 1.77
CA PRO A 3 -3.67 -15.76 1.80
C PRO A 3 -2.26 -16.21 2.20
N TYR A 4 -1.26 -15.52 1.66
CA TYR A 4 0.14 -15.65 2.04
C TYR A 4 0.61 -14.36 2.71
N VAL A 5 1.66 -14.48 3.51
CA VAL A 5 2.31 -13.38 4.20
C VAL A 5 3.71 -13.16 3.66
N ILE A 6 4.15 -11.91 3.62
CA ILE A 6 5.52 -11.55 3.22
C ILE A 6 6.40 -11.67 4.46
N LEU A 7 7.42 -12.53 4.40
CA LEU A 7 8.41 -12.69 5.48
C LEU A 7 9.55 -11.69 5.32
N ARG A 8 10.11 -11.63 4.11
CA ARG A 8 11.28 -10.81 3.82
C ARG A 8 11.21 -10.24 2.41
N ARG A 9 11.78 -9.05 2.24
CA ARG A 9 11.96 -8.42 0.92
C ARG A 9 13.42 -8.56 0.51
N HIS A 10 13.67 -9.26 -0.59
CA HIS A 10 15.02 -9.46 -1.15
C HIS A 10 15.42 -8.36 -2.13
N GLY A 11 14.45 -7.67 -2.73
CA GLY A 11 14.71 -6.60 -3.69
C GLY A 11 13.51 -5.69 -3.90
N PRO A 12 13.54 -4.80 -4.90
CA PRO A 12 12.41 -3.93 -5.22
C PRO A 12 11.12 -4.69 -5.52
N THR A 13 11.23 -5.85 -6.16
CA THR A 13 10.09 -6.64 -6.64
C THR A 13 10.15 -8.12 -6.23
N SER A 14 11.10 -8.52 -5.38
CA SER A 14 11.25 -9.92 -4.96
C SER A 14 10.97 -10.09 -3.47
N TYR A 15 10.07 -11.01 -3.14
CA TYR A 15 9.57 -11.24 -1.79
C TYR A 15 9.61 -12.72 -1.43
N GLU A 16 10.15 -13.02 -0.26
CA GLU A 16 10.00 -14.32 0.38
C GLU A 16 8.64 -14.38 1.06
N ILE A 17 7.85 -15.40 0.73
CA ILE A 17 6.47 -15.56 1.23
C ILE A 17 6.31 -16.86 2.01
N ALA A 18 5.33 -16.89 2.91
CA ALA A 18 4.89 -18.08 3.63
C ALA A 18 3.37 -18.19 3.66
N ALA A 19 2.85 -19.37 3.98
CA ALA A 19 1.44 -19.54 4.27
C ALA A 19 1.09 -18.77 5.56
N GLN A 20 -0.12 -18.20 5.62
CA GLN A 20 -0.55 -17.46 6.82
C GLN A 20 -0.55 -18.34 8.08
N ASP A 21 -0.91 -19.63 7.96
CA ASP A 21 -0.96 -20.56 9.09
C ASP A 21 0.44 -21.00 9.57
N GLN A 22 1.45 -20.90 8.71
CA GLN A 22 2.81 -21.38 8.98
C GLN A 22 3.84 -20.33 8.53
N PRO A 23 3.94 -19.19 9.24
CA PRO A 23 4.84 -18.11 8.86
C PRO A 23 6.32 -18.48 9.05
N SER A 24 6.62 -19.55 9.79
CA SER A 24 8.00 -20.03 9.99
C SER A 24 8.55 -20.81 8.79
N GLN A 25 7.68 -21.28 7.89
CA GLN A 25 8.09 -22.06 6.72
C GLN A 25 7.92 -21.25 5.45
N ALA A 26 9.05 -20.81 4.89
CA ALA A 26 9.06 -20.13 3.61
C ALA A 26 8.60 -21.06 2.48
N LEU A 27 7.65 -20.58 1.66
CA LEU A 27 7.23 -21.23 0.42
C LEU A 27 8.20 -20.95 -0.73
N GLY A 28 9.00 -19.88 -0.61
CA GLY A 28 10.00 -19.47 -1.59
C GLY A 28 9.96 -17.97 -1.86
N THR A 29 10.78 -17.56 -2.82
CA THR A 29 10.87 -16.16 -3.27
C THR A 29 10.14 -15.97 -4.59
N TYR A 30 9.29 -14.95 -4.68
CA TYR A 30 8.47 -14.65 -5.84
C TYR A 30 8.63 -13.19 -6.29
N HIS A 31 8.40 -12.95 -7.58
CA HIS A 31 8.33 -11.60 -8.13
C HIS A 31 6.96 -10.97 -7.88
N SER A 32 6.89 -9.65 -7.71
CA SER A 32 5.65 -8.90 -7.42
C SER A 32 4.53 -9.15 -8.45
N SER A 33 4.88 -9.40 -9.72
CA SER A 33 3.91 -9.71 -10.78
C SER A 33 3.26 -11.09 -10.64
N GLN A 34 3.84 -12.00 -9.85
CA GLN A 34 3.29 -13.32 -9.55
C GLN A 34 2.40 -13.31 -8.30
N LEU A 35 2.39 -12.19 -7.56
CA LEU A 35 1.65 -12.03 -6.33
C LEU A 35 0.35 -11.24 -6.58
N THR A 36 -0.76 -11.78 -6.10
CA THR A 36 -2.05 -11.10 -5.99
C THR A 36 -2.15 -10.37 -4.65
N PRO A 37 -2.38 -9.04 -4.62
CA PRO A 37 -2.60 -8.31 -3.38
C PRO A 37 -3.81 -8.85 -2.62
N TYR A 38 -3.67 -9.02 -1.31
CA TYR A 38 -4.79 -9.36 -0.45
C TYR A 38 -5.73 -8.15 -0.34
N ARG A 39 -6.91 -8.28 -0.95
CA ARG A 39 -8.03 -7.38 -0.75
C ARG A 39 -8.83 -8.03 0.38
N GLY A 40 -8.60 -7.61 1.62
CA GLY A 40 -9.36 -8.12 2.77
C GLY A 40 -10.86 -7.99 2.56
N LEU A 41 -11.68 -8.56 3.45
CA LEU A 41 -13.10 -8.20 3.48
C LEU A 41 -13.18 -6.67 3.57
N GLU A 42 -13.87 -6.07 2.62
CA GLU A 42 -14.00 -4.62 2.35
C GLU A 42 -14.31 -3.75 3.59
N LYS A 43 -14.67 -4.40 4.71
CA LYS A 43 -15.00 -3.80 6.02
C LYS A 43 -13.80 -3.35 6.85
N GLU A 44 -12.59 -3.86 6.61
CA GLU A 44 -11.42 -3.58 7.47
C GLU A 44 -10.45 -2.55 6.92
N VAL A 45 -10.60 -2.12 5.66
CA VAL A 45 -9.76 -1.06 5.10
C VAL A 45 -10.42 0.28 5.39
N PRO A 46 -9.91 1.09 6.34
CA PRO A 46 -10.47 2.42 6.55
C PRO A 46 -10.36 3.21 5.24
N PRO A 47 -11.39 4.00 4.89
CA PRO A 47 -11.33 4.82 3.68
C PRO A 47 -10.08 5.70 3.74
N PRO A 48 -9.43 5.95 2.60
CA PRO A 48 -8.21 6.75 2.57
C PRO A 48 -8.46 8.07 3.30
N VAL A 49 -7.63 8.36 4.31
CA VAL A 49 -7.67 9.64 5.01
C VAL A 49 -7.57 10.72 3.94
N VAL A 50 -8.60 11.57 3.90
CA VAL A 50 -8.91 12.57 2.86
C VAL A 50 -7.67 13.04 2.10
N PRO A 51 -7.66 13.01 0.75
CA PRO A 51 -6.50 13.44 -0.02
C PRO A 51 -6.00 14.80 0.46
N ILE A 52 -4.72 14.89 0.80
CA ILE A 52 -4.09 16.16 1.15
C ILE A 52 -4.31 17.09 -0.04
N ARG A 53 -5.16 18.11 0.15
CA ARG A 53 -5.45 19.10 -0.89
C ARG A 53 -4.13 19.69 -1.36
N ARG A 54 -3.81 19.53 -2.64
CA ARG A 54 -2.68 20.24 -3.26
C ARG A 54 -2.92 21.72 -3.02
N ARG A 55 -2.10 22.36 -2.18
CA ARG A 55 -2.16 23.81 -1.99
C ARG A 55 -1.91 24.45 -3.36
N GLY A 56 -2.94 25.05 -3.93
CA GLY A 56 -2.80 25.88 -5.13
C GLY A 56 -2.03 27.16 -4.80
N ARG A 57 -1.71 27.95 -5.83
CA ARG A 57 -1.09 29.27 -5.63
C ARG A 57 -2.04 30.16 -4.80
N PRO A 58 -1.56 30.80 -3.72
CA PRO A 58 -2.35 31.77 -2.98
C PRO A 58 -2.91 32.84 -3.92
N ARG A 59 -4.19 33.21 -3.76
CA ARG A 59 -4.80 34.30 -4.54
C ARG A 59 -4.14 35.62 -4.14
N LYS A 60 -3.68 36.41 -5.12
CA LYS A 60 -3.19 37.78 -4.89
C LYS A 60 -4.34 38.63 -4.36
N HIS A 61 -4.19 39.23 -3.19
CA HIS A 61 -5.04 40.35 -2.77
C HIS A 61 -4.61 41.58 -3.55
N ASN A 62 -5.52 42.17 -4.32
CA ASN A 62 -5.33 43.52 -4.83
C ASN A 62 -5.83 44.46 -3.73
N VAL A 63 -4.91 45.10 -3.03
CA VAL A 63 -5.26 46.15 -2.06
C VAL A 63 -5.44 47.41 -2.88
N GLN A 64 -6.69 47.77 -3.17
CA GLN A 64 -7.01 49.03 -3.84
C GLN A 64 -7.22 50.07 -2.76
N ASN A 65 -6.16 50.83 -2.45
CA ASN A 65 -6.27 52.00 -1.58
C ASN A 65 -7.12 53.07 -2.28
N GLN A 66 -8.21 53.47 -1.64
CA GLN A 66 -8.83 54.79 -1.81
C GLN A 66 -8.58 55.59 -0.54
#